data_AF-A0A835XFZ7-F1
#
_entry.id   AF-A0A835XFZ7-F1
#
_cell.length_a   1.000
_cell.length_b   1.000
_cell.length_c   1.000
_cell.angle_alpha   90.00
_cell.angle_beta   90.00
_cell.angle_gamma   90.00
#
_symmetry.space_group_name_H-M   'P 1'
#
loop_
_entity.id
_entity.type
_entity.pdbx_description
1 polymer ?
#
loop_
_entity_poly.entity_id
_entity_poly.type
_entity_poly.pdbx_seq_one_letter_code
_entity_poly.pdbx_strand_id
1 'polypeptide(L)'
;MRVIETAGGREPDNWFWRLHVSRRRFVITLFGKKRSKRMESALTGAVWMLFTVLLTLFALYAVDITDAAVGSTTARTVISGCLLFCFAAFIVDLVASGLFVDKYLFSFFFWLDIIGTASLVLGYT
;
A
#
# COMPACT_ATOMS: atom_id res chain seq x y z
N MET A 1 27.50 16.42 -26.28
CA MET A 1 26.07 16.78 -26.24
C MET A 1 25.63 16.72 -24.79
N ARG A 2 25.75 17.77 -23.97
CA ARG A 2 24.96 19.02 -23.93
C ARG A 2 23.47 18.78 -24.20
N VAL A 3 22.70 18.71 -23.12
CA VAL A 3 21.51 19.51 -22.71
C VAL A 3 21.01 18.67 -21.51
N ILE A 4 21.18 19.06 -20.24
CA ILE A 4 20.33 20.04 -19.54
C ILE A 4 21.13 20.71 -18.40
N GLU A 5 22.00 21.66 -18.73
CA GLU A 5 22.21 22.84 -17.88
C GLU A 5 21.40 23.95 -18.53
N THR A 6 20.28 24.34 -17.92
CA THR A 6 19.60 25.67 -17.93
C THR A 6 18.12 25.49 -17.64
N ALA A 7 17.80 25.39 -16.35
CA ALA A 7 16.55 25.92 -15.82
C ALA A 7 16.86 26.49 -14.43
N GLY A 8 17.07 27.80 -14.38
CA GLY A 8 17.12 28.55 -13.13
C GLY A 8 15.74 28.56 -12.47
N GLY A 9 15.40 27.49 -11.78
CA GLY A 9 14.23 27.39 -10.92
C GLY A 9 14.69 26.78 -9.62
N ARG A 10 14.56 27.53 -8.51
CA ARG A 10 14.85 27.11 -7.13
C ARG A 10 14.67 25.60 -6.99
N GLU A 11 15.73 24.87 -6.64
CA GLU A 11 15.52 23.55 -6.01
C GLU A 11 14.50 23.80 -4.91
N PRO A 12 13.30 23.20 -4.96
CA PRO A 12 12.35 23.40 -3.89
C PRO A 12 13.05 22.78 -2.67
N ASP A 13 13.47 23.62 -1.72
CA ASP A 13 14.23 23.19 -0.54
C ASP A 13 13.38 22.35 0.42
N ASN A 14 12.14 22.07 0.03
CA ASN A 14 11.18 21.37 0.81
C ASN A 14 11.69 19.94 1.09
N TRP A 15 11.69 19.60 2.38
CA TRP A 15 12.08 18.29 2.89
C TRP A 15 11.40 17.12 2.13
N PHE A 16 10.21 17.35 1.57
CA PHE A 16 9.48 16.45 0.68
C PHE A 16 10.31 15.99 -0.53
N TRP A 17 10.96 16.90 -1.27
CA TRP A 17 11.74 16.55 -2.45
C TRP A 17 12.95 15.68 -2.09
N ARG A 18 13.58 15.97 -0.94
CA ARG A 18 14.70 15.18 -0.42
C ARG A 18 14.27 13.75 -0.09
N LEU A 19 13.09 13.56 0.49
CA LEU A 19 12.54 12.23 0.80
C LEU A 19 12.24 11.40 -0.45
N HIS A 20 11.60 11.98 -1.46
CA HIS A 20 11.32 11.27 -2.71
C HIS A 20 12.61 10.83 -3.42
N VAL A 21 13.62 11.70 -3.45
CA VAL A 21 14.91 11.42 -4.10
C VAL A 21 15.75 10.42 -3.31
N SER A 22 15.80 10.52 -1.98
CA SER A 22 16.48 9.51 -1.14
C SER A 22 15.82 8.14 -1.25
N ARG A 23 14.48 8.07 -1.24
CA ARG A 23 13.75 6.81 -1.37
C ARG A 23 14.00 6.14 -2.71
N ARG A 24 13.86 6.87 -3.82
CA ARG A 24 14.15 6.33 -5.16
C ARG A 24 15.58 5.81 -5.26
N ARG A 25 16.56 6.56 -4.73
CA ARG A 25 17.95 6.08 -4.68
C ARG A 25 18.08 4.81 -3.85
N PHE A 26 17.47 4.77 -2.67
CA PHE A 26 17.51 3.60 -1.79
C PHE A 26 16.89 2.35 -2.43
N VAL A 27 15.71 2.47 -3.04
CA VAL A 27 15.02 1.37 -3.73
C VAL A 27 15.82 0.89 -4.95
N ILE A 28 16.37 1.81 -5.76
CA ILE A 28 17.19 1.44 -6.91
C ILE A 28 18.49 0.75 -6.46
N THR A 29 19.09 1.19 -5.36
CA THR A 29 20.29 0.56 -4.79
C THR A 29 19.99 -0.83 -4.21
N LEU A 30 18.87 -1.02 -3.51
CA LEU A 30 18.50 -2.30 -2.91
C LEU A 30 17.97 -3.34 -3.91
N PHE A 31 17.03 -2.95 -4.77
CA PHE A 31 16.30 -3.89 -5.63
C PHE A 31 16.81 -3.90 -7.09
N GLY A 32 17.50 -2.85 -7.51
CA GLY A 32 17.98 -2.68 -8.88
C GLY A 32 16.91 -2.12 -9.83
N LYS A 33 17.35 -1.26 -10.75
CA LYS A 33 16.49 -0.52 -11.71
C LYS A 33 15.51 -1.41 -12.50
N LYS A 34 15.92 -2.63 -12.85
CA LYS A 34 15.13 -3.59 -13.65
C LYS A 34 14.00 -4.25 -12.84
N ARG A 35 14.22 -4.56 -11.56
CA ARG A 35 13.19 -5.15 -10.68
C ARG A 35 12.19 -4.10 -10.22
N SER A 36 12.65 -2.88 -9.92
CA SER A 36 11.77 -1.77 -9.55
C SER A 36 10.70 -1.51 -10.61
N LYS A 37 11.07 -1.44 -11.90
CA LYS A 37 10.10 -1.24 -12.99
C LYS A 37 9.14 -2.40 -13.18
N ARG A 38 9.59 -3.64 -12.93
CA ARG A 38 8.72 -4.82 -12.98
C ARG A 38 7.70 -4.82 -11.85
N MET A 39 8.12 -4.47 -10.63
CA MET A 39 7.23 -4.40 -9.48
C MET A 39 6.23 -3.25 -9.61
N GLU A 40 6.67 -2.09 -10.09
CA GLU A 40 5.78 -0.96 -10.41
C GLU A 40 4.70 -1.38 -11.40
N SER A 41 5.06 -2.06 -12.49
CA SER A 41 4.10 -2.56 -13.48
C SER A 41 3.18 -3.66 -12.95
N ALA A 42 3.62 -4.45 -11.97
CA ALA A 42 2.78 -5.48 -11.35
C ALA A 42 1.76 -4.86 -10.38
N LEU A 43 2.22 -3.92 -9.54
CA LEU A 43 1.40 -3.20 -8.55
C LEU A 43 0.35 -2.28 -9.21
N THR A 44 0.69 -1.67 -10.35
CA THR A 44 -0.23 -0.83 -11.12
C THR A 44 -1.11 -1.61 -12.10
N GLY A 45 -0.97 -2.94 -12.15
CA GLY A 45 -1.78 -3.79 -13.02
C GLY A 45 -3.24 -3.83 -12.56
N ALA A 46 -4.17 -3.83 -13.52
CA ALA A 46 -5.61 -3.92 -13.24
C ALA A 46 -5.98 -5.20 -12.45
N VAL A 47 -5.23 -6.30 -12.67
CA VAL A 47 -5.41 -7.55 -11.93
C VAL A 47 -5.05 -7.38 -10.45
N TRP A 48 -3.96 -6.68 -10.16
CA TRP A 48 -3.53 -6.41 -8.80
C TRP A 48 -4.52 -5.48 -8.10
N MET A 49 -4.95 -4.41 -8.78
CA MET A 49 -5.98 -3.51 -8.29
C MET A 49 -7.29 -4.24 -7.98
N LEU A 50 -7.76 -5.12 -8.87
CA LEU A 50 -8.97 -5.91 -8.66
C LEU A 50 -8.80 -6.86 -7.45
N PHE A 51 -7.65 -7.52 -7.33
CA PHE A 51 -7.34 -8.37 -6.19
C PHE A 51 -7.39 -7.59 -4.87
N THR A 52 -6.74 -6.43 -4.79
CA THR A 52 -6.74 -5.59 -3.58
C THR A 52 -8.17 -5.14 -3.24
N VAL A 53 -8.97 -4.71 -4.22
CA VAL A 53 -10.38 -4.32 -4.00
C VAL A 53 -11.21 -5.47 -3.45
N LEU A 54 -11.07 -6.68 -4.01
CA LEU A 54 -11.77 -7.87 -3.51
C LEU A 54 -11.33 -8.23 -2.08
N LEU A 55 -10.03 -8.11 -1.80
CA LEU A 55 -9.49 -8.33 -0.46
C LEU A 55 -10.06 -7.31 0.54
N THR A 56 -10.22 -6.05 0.12
CA THR A 56 -10.79 -4.97 0.95
C THR A 56 -12.26 -5.20 1.23
N LEU A 57 -13.04 -5.58 0.21
CA LEU A 57 -14.44 -5.96 0.40
C LEU A 57 -14.57 -7.15 1.35
N PHE A 58 -13.73 -8.18 1.18
CA PHE A 58 -13.72 -9.32 2.08
C PHE A 58 -13.41 -8.88 3.52
N ALA A 59 -12.37 -8.07 3.74
CA ALA A 59 -11.99 -7.61 5.06
C ALA A 59 -13.06 -6.75 5.75
N LEU A 60 -13.76 -5.89 4.99
CA LEU A 60 -14.83 -5.05 5.52
C LEU A 60 -16.07 -5.87 5.91
N TYR A 61 -16.51 -6.79 5.05
CA TYR A 61 -17.73 -7.56 5.28
C TYR A 61 -17.53 -8.84 6.10
N ALA A 62 -16.30 -9.35 6.26
CA ALA A 62 -16.05 -10.60 6.96
C ALA A 62 -16.51 -10.54 8.43
N VAL A 63 -16.30 -9.43 9.12
CA VAL A 63 -16.75 -9.25 10.52
C VAL A 63 -18.28 -9.25 10.58
N ASP A 64 -18.93 -8.43 9.75
CA ASP A 64 -20.39 -8.27 9.73
C ASP A 64 -21.11 -9.59 9.37
N ILE A 65 -20.59 -10.33 8.38
CA ILE A 65 -21.14 -11.63 7.97
C ILE A 65 -21.00 -12.65 9.10
N THR A 66 -19.88 -12.64 9.84
CA THR A 66 -19.67 -13.57 10.96
C THR A 66 -20.66 -13.30 12.08
N ASP A 67 -20.85 -12.03 12.43
CA ASP A 67 -21.73 -11.64 13.51
C ASP A 67 -23.21 -11.90 13.15
N ALA A 68 -23.59 -11.67 11.88
CA ALA A 68 -24.95 -11.89 11.40
C ALA A 68 -25.29 -13.37 11.11
N ALA A 69 -24.35 -14.16 10.57
CA ALA A 69 -24.63 -15.51 10.08
C ALA A 69 -24.19 -16.63 11.01
N VAL A 70 -23.18 -16.41 11.87
CA VAL A 70 -22.54 -17.49 12.61
C VAL A 70 -22.39 -17.17 14.09
N GLY A 71 -23.40 -17.54 14.87
CA GLY A 71 -23.35 -17.54 16.35
C GLY A 71 -22.42 -18.61 16.96
N SER A 72 -21.56 -19.25 16.16
CA SER A 72 -20.62 -20.29 16.59
C SER A 72 -19.24 -19.71 16.87
N THR A 73 -18.73 -19.96 18.07
CA THR A 73 -17.41 -19.52 18.55
C THR A 73 -16.26 -20.01 17.67
N THR A 74 -16.40 -21.17 17.03
CA THR A 74 -15.37 -21.75 16.16
C THR A 74 -15.18 -20.95 14.88
N ALA A 75 -16.26 -20.42 14.29
CA ALA A 75 -16.17 -19.62 13.07
C ALA A 75 -15.55 -18.25 13.32
N ARG A 76 -15.81 -17.65 14.50
CA ARG A 76 -15.17 -16.40 14.92
C ARG A 76 -13.65 -16.52 14.97
N THR A 77 -13.12 -17.64 15.46
CA THR A 77 -11.67 -17.88 15.53
C THR A 77 -11.04 -18.00 14.13
N VAL A 78 -11.68 -18.74 13.23
CA VAL A 78 -11.18 -18.91 11.85
C VAL A 78 -11.20 -17.58 11.11
N ILE A 79 -12.29 -16.81 11.23
CA ILE A 79 -12.44 -15.55 10.51
C ILE A 79 -11.51 -14.46 11.09
N SER A 80 -11.29 -14.46 12.40
CA SER A 80 -10.26 -13.61 13.02
C SER A 80 -8.86 -13.91 12.47
N GLY A 81 -8.52 -15.18 12.25
CA GLY A 81 -7.26 -15.58 11.61
C GLY A 81 -7.15 -15.09 10.17
N CYS A 82 -8.23 -15.20 9.38
CA CYS A 82 -8.27 -14.70 8.01
C CYS A 82 -8.14 -13.17 7.95
N LEU A 83 -8.78 -12.43 8.86
CA LEU A 83 -8.67 -10.97 8.96
C LEU A 83 -7.24 -10.53 9.30
N LEU A 84 -6.57 -11.24 10.20
CA LEU A 84 -5.17 -10.98 10.53
C LEU A 84 -4.25 -11.24 9.32
N PHE A 85 -4.54 -12.26 8.51
CA PHE A 85 -3.83 -12.49 7.25
C PHE A 85 -4.08 -11.35 6.25
N CYS A 86 -5.32 -10.91 6.07
CA CYS A 86 -5.66 -9.77 5.22
C CYS A 86 -4.96 -8.49 5.68
N PHE A 87 -4.89 -8.25 6.98
CA PHE A 87 -4.17 -7.12 7.57
C PHE A 87 -2.68 -7.14 7.23
N ALA A 88 -2.03 -8.30 7.39
CA ALA A 88 -0.62 -8.46 7.01
C ALA A 88 -0.40 -8.22 5.50
N ALA A 89 -1.32 -8.73 4.66
CA ALA A 89 -1.27 -8.50 3.22
C ALA A 89 -1.43 -7.00 2.87
N PHE A 90 -2.33 -6.27 3.54
CA PHE A 90 -2.48 -4.83 3.34
C PHE A 90 -1.25 -4.02 3.76
N ILE A 91 -0.60 -4.39 4.86
CA ILE A 91 0.66 -3.74 5.25
C ILE A 91 1.73 -3.95 4.19
N VAL A 92 1.87 -5.18 3.69
CA VAL A 92 2.85 -5.49 2.64
C VAL A 92 2.52 -4.70 1.37
N ASP A 93 1.25 -4.64 0.97
CA ASP A 93 0.81 -3.90 -0.21
C ASP A 93 1.03 -2.39 -0.06
N LEU A 94 0.73 -1.83 1.11
CA LEU A 94 0.94 -0.42 1.44
C LEU A 94 2.42 -0.05 1.44
N VAL A 95 3.28 -0.89 2.01
CA VAL A 95 4.73 -0.70 1.99
C VAL A 95 5.27 -0.85 0.57
N ALA A 96 4.83 -1.86 -0.19
CA ALA A 96 5.25 -2.09 -1.56
C ALA A 96 4.83 -0.92 -2.47
N SER A 97 3.57 -0.47 -2.38
CA SER A 97 3.06 0.68 -3.12
C SER A 97 3.78 1.97 -2.70
N GLY A 98 4.08 2.15 -1.41
CA GLY A 98 4.89 3.26 -0.91
C GLY A 98 6.32 3.28 -1.47
N LEU A 99 6.93 2.11 -1.67
CA LEU A 99 8.31 1.99 -2.15
C LEU A 99 8.41 2.09 -3.69
N PHE A 100 7.56 1.37 -4.41
CA PHE A 100 7.68 1.15 -5.85
C PHE A 100 6.80 2.07 -6.70
N VAL A 101 5.70 2.60 -6.17
CA VAL A 101 4.80 3.49 -6.93
C VAL A 101 5.22 4.95 -6.72
N ASP A 102 5.49 5.62 -7.83
CA ASP A 102 5.82 7.04 -7.82
C ASP A 102 4.61 7.88 -7.43
N LYS A 103 4.84 8.88 -6.56
CA LYS A 103 3.81 9.78 -5.99
C LYS A 103 2.73 9.11 -5.14
N TYR A 104 2.87 7.83 -4.79
CA TYR A 104 1.89 7.16 -3.92
C TYR A 104 2.00 7.62 -2.46
N LEU A 105 3.22 7.77 -1.93
CA LEU A 105 3.46 8.34 -0.60
C LEU A 105 2.94 9.79 -0.53
N PHE A 106 2.11 10.09 0.48
CA PHE A 106 1.33 11.33 0.65
C PHE A 106 0.21 11.58 -0.37
N SER A 107 -0.10 10.60 -1.22
CA SER A 107 -1.35 10.64 -2.00
C SER A 107 -2.55 10.49 -1.09
N PHE A 108 -3.69 11.02 -1.50
CA PHE A 108 -4.97 10.82 -0.82
C PHE A 108 -5.27 9.33 -0.60
N PHE A 109 -4.95 8.48 -1.58
CA PHE A 109 -5.12 7.03 -1.50
C PHE A 109 -4.27 6.38 -0.40
N PHE A 110 -3.05 6.86 -0.17
CA PHE A 110 -2.21 6.35 0.92
C PHE A 110 -2.80 6.65 2.30
N TRP A 111 -3.37 7.84 2.48
CA TRP A 111 -4.07 8.19 3.71
C TRP A 111 -5.33 7.36 3.90
N LEU A 112 -6.08 7.09 2.84
CA LEU A 112 -7.23 6.18 2.90
C LEU A 112 -6.82 4.77 3.31
N ASP A 113 -5.74 4.22 2.75
CA ASP A 113 -5.28 2.87 3.07
C ASP A 113 -4.74 2.79 4.51
N ILE A 114 -4.07 3.84 5.01
CA ILE A 114 -3.68 3.93 6.42
C ILE A 114 -4.90 3.95 7.33
N ILE A 115 -5.89 4.78 7.03
CA ILE A 115 -7.10 4.91 7.85
C ILE A 115 -7.89 3.59 7.81
N GLY A 116 -8.03 2.96 6.64
CA GLY A 116 -8.68 1.65 6.51
C GLY A 116 -7.98 0.56 7.30
N THR A 117 -6.65 0.50 7.23
CA THR A 117 -5.82 -0.43 8.00
C THR A 117 -5.96 -0.18 9.51
N ALA A 118 -6.00 1.08 9.93
CA ALA A 118 -6.21 1.46 11.33
C ALA A 118 -7.62 1.10 11.83
N SER A 119 -8.65 1.30 11.02
CA SER A 119 -10.03 0.88 11.34
C SER A 119 -10.13 -0.63 11.53
N LEU A 120 -9.35 -1.42 10.78
CA LEU A 120 -9.30 -2.88 10.91
C LEU A 120 -8.66 -3.31 12.24
N VAL A 121 -7.61 -2.61 12.69
CA VAL A 121 -7.00 -2.83 14.03
C VAL A 121 -7.97 -2.42 15.14
N LEU A 122 -8.60 -1.25 15.01
CA LEU A 122 -9.55 -0.74 15.99
C LEU A 122 -10.81 -1.60 16.07
N GLY A 123 -11.27 -2.17 14.95
CA GLY A 123 -12.39 -3.11 14.94
C GLY A 123 -12.06 -4.49 15.51
N TYR A 124 -10.77 -4.84 15.62
CA TYR A 124 -10.32 -6.07 16.27
C TYR A 124 -10.12 -5.93 17.78
N THR A 125 -9.96 -4.70 18.30
CA THR A 125 -9.67 -4.43 19.73
C THR A 125 -10.96 -4.18 20.52
#